data_AF-A0A959Y9E5-F1
#
_entry.id   AF-A0A959Y9E5-F1
#
_cell.length_a   1.000
_cell.length_b   1.000
_cell.length_c   1.000
_cell.angle_alpha   90.00
_cell.angle_beta   90.00
_cell.angle_gamma   90.00
#
_symmetry.space_group_name_H-M   'P 1'
#
loop_
_entity.id
_entity.type
_entity.pdbx_description
1 polymer ?
#
loop_
_entity_poly.entity_id
_entity_poly.type
_entity_poly.pdbx_seq_one_letter_code
_entity_poly.pdbx_strand_id
1 'polypeptide(L)'
;RFLYHHVHSAVAWAMEDLSTCHQHLQQNQHLLEEKAERFTDEPNLLFSVLSNRIYVATRLGLHEEARRLLKRFRLLPLQWRKAPDPDLELKVFATGSSLEMALYARSGRFEEGVVLEKALVKGLEQYGERLSPLRQSGLCYQMAYLQFGAGHLDRALKWSHRQLNLKGVDEGAEVHDFGRLLNLLIHLELDNRDLLTYLLRNAERHYRERNDTPRFAAALIPFLRETMKARTAEEQHTALLAFREALEPLRDDPLQRAVFDHLDPLAWVDSKLTGRSFAELVRERAASLPRAA
;
A
#
# COMPACT_ATOMS: atom_id res chain seq x y z
N ARG A 1 -28.74 -15.58 -1.22
CA ARG A 1 -27.85 -15.48 -0.04
C ARG A 1 -26.47 -14.94 -0.41
N PHE A 2 -25.72 -15.54 -1.35
CA PHE A 2 -24.41 -15.00 -1.78
C PHE A 2 -24.49 -13.54 -2.25
N LEU A 3 -25.34 -13.24 -3.24
CA LEU A 3 -25.50 -11.88 -3.76
C LEU A 3 -25.90 -10.86 -2.69
N TYR A 4 -26.68 -11.27 -1.69
CA TYR A 4 -27.04 -10.42 -0.55
C TYR A 4 -25.79 -9.97 0.20
N HIS A 5 -24.98 -10.91 0.70
CA HIS A 5 -23.76 -10.53 1.41
C HIS A 5 -22.73 -9.84 0.49
N HIS A 6 -22.71 -10.17 -0.80
CA HIS A 6 -21.82 -9.52 -1.76
C HIS A 6 -22.14 -8.03 -1.91
N VAL A 7 -23.40 -7.68 -2.19
CA VAL A 7 -23.84 -6.30 -2.31
C VAL A 7 -23.67 -5.54 -0.99
N HIS A 8 -24.07 -6.13 0.13
CA HIS A 8 -23.91 -5.48 1.43
C HIS A 8 -22.44 -5.25 1.81
N SER A 9 -21.53 -6.19 1.48
CA SER A 9 -20.09 -5.95 1.70
C SER A 9 -19.55 -4.80 0.85
N ALA A 10 -20.02 -4.66 -0.39
CA ALA A 10 -19.59 -3.58 -1.28
C ALA A 10 -20.14 -2.21 -0.84
N VAL A 11 -21.40 -2.16 -0.40
CA VAL A 11 -22.01 -0.94 0.16
C VAL A 11 -21.30 -0.53 1.44
N ALA A 12 -21.07 -1.47 2.36
CA ALA A 12 -20.35 -1.18 3.61
C ALA A 12 -18.92 -0.67 3.35
N TRP A 13 -18.22 -1.27 2.37
CA TRP A 13 -16.92 -0.77 1.89
C TRP A 13 -17.00 0.68 1.39
N ALA A 14 -17.97 0.99 0.53
CA ALA A 14 -18.15 2.34 -0.01
C ALA A 14 -18.50 3.39 1.08
N MET A 15 -19.12 2.95 2.17
CA MET A 15 -19.46 3.79 3.33
C MET A 15 -18.35 3.84 4.40
N GLU A 16 -17.19 3.22 4.15
CA GLU A 16 -16.08 3.05 5.12
C GLU A 16 -16.49 2.33 6.43
N ASP A 17 -17.59 1.57 6.42
CA ASP A 17 -17.98 0.66 7.51
C ASP A 17 -17.26 -0.69 7.33
N LEU A 18 -15.98 -0.70 7.70
CA LEU A 18 -15.12 -1.86 7.54
C LEU A 18 -15.54 -3.06 8.40
N SER A 19 -16.13 -2.81 9.57
CA SER A 19 -16.64 -3.87 10.45
C SER A 19 -17.79 -4.61 9.80
N THR A 20 -18.80 -3.90 9.30
CA THR A 20 -19.92 -4.51 8.57
C THR A 20 -19.43 -5.17 7.27
N CYS A 21 -18.50 -4.52 6.55
CA CYS A 21 -17.89 -5.10 5.36
C CYS A 21 -17.25 -6.47 5.67
N HIS A 22 -16.43 -6.54 6.73
CA HIS A 22 -15.76 -7.76 7.17
C HIS A 22 -16.75 -8.86 7.54
N GLN A 23 -17.82 -8.53 8.28
CA GLN A 23 -18.87 -9.49 8.65
C GLN A 23 -19.55 -10.09 7.41
N HIS A 24 -19.96 -9.26 6.43
CA HIS A 24 -20.57 -9.77 5.21
C HIS A 24 -19.61 -10.59 4.35
N LEU A 25 -18.32 -10.22 4.28
CA LEU A 25 -17.29 -11.02 3.61
C LEU A 25 -17.10 -12.39 4.28
N GLN A 26 -17.13 -12.44 5.62
CA GLN A 26 -17.07 -13.69 6.37
C GLN A 26 -18.25 -14.62 6.07
N GLN A 27 -19.47 -14.08 6.02
CA GLN A 27 -20.66 -14.86 5.68
C GLN A 27 -20.61 -15.38 4.24
N ASN A 28 -20.13 -14.57 3.31
CA ASN A 28 -19.93 -14.99 1.92
C ASN A 28 -18.90 -16.12 1.80
N GLN A 29 -17.79 -16.00 2.51
CA GLN A 29 -16.78 -17.04 2.55
C GLN A 29 -17.38 -18.36 3.08
N HIS A 30 -18.10 -18.30 4.21
CA HIS A 30 -18.72 -19.49 4.79
C HIS A 30 -19.69 -20.16 3.81
N LEU A 31 -20.52 -19.37 3.13
CA LEU A 31 -21.47 -19.89 2.14
C LEU A 31 -20.78 -20.55 0.93
N LEU A 32 -19.71 -19.94 0.41
CA LEU A 32 -18.95 -20.51 -0.70
C LEU A 32 -18.30 -21.85 -0.32
N GLU A 33 -17.86 -21.98 0.93
CA GLU A 33 -17.24 -23.19 1.45
C GLU A 33 -18.28 -24.28 1.78
N GLU A 34 -19.39 -23.92 2.41
CA GLU A 34 -20.50 -24.84 2.71
C GLU A 34 -21.13 -25.41 1.43
N LYS A 35 -21.16 -24.60 0.37
CA LYS A 35 -21.70 -24.98 -0.94
C LYS A 35 -20.61 -25.18 -1.99
N ALA A 36 -19.41 -25.60 -1.58
CA ALA A 36 -18.25 -25.73 -2.46
C ALA A 36 -18.54 -26.51 -3.75
N GLU A 37 -19.33 -27.59 -3.66
CA GLU A 37 -19.73 -28.41 -4.83
C GLU A 37 -20.42 -27.58 -5.92
N ARG A 38 -21.22 -26.58 -5.53
CA ARG A 38 -21.94 -25.69 -6.48
C ARG A 38 -21.04 -24.67 -7.16
N PHE A 39 -19.89 -24.36 -6.55
CA PHE A 39 -18.94 -23.35 -7.04
C PHE A 39 -17.65 -23.98 -7.56
N THR A 40 -17.65 -25.30 -7.82
CA THR A 40 -16.48 -26.07 -8.26
C THR A 40 -15.90 -25.61 -9.60
N ASP A 41 -16.66 -24.84 -10.40
CA ASP A 41 -16.17 -24.25 -11.66
C ASP A 41 -15.91 -22.73 -11.56
N GLU A 42 -16.10 -22.14 -10.38
CA GLU A 42 -15.97 -20.69 -10.14
C GLU A 42 -14.94 -20.36 -9.03
N PRO A 43 -13.67 -20.78 -9.17
CA PRO A 43 -12.64 -20.59 -8.14
C PRO A 43 -12.43 -19.11 -7.83
N ASN A 44 -12.59 -18.28 -8.86
CA ASN A 44 -12.39 -16.84 -8.81
C ASN A 44 -13.30 -16.15 -7.79
N LEU A 45 -14.50 -16.67 -7.52
CA LEU A 45 -15.37 -16.10 -6.49
C LEU A 45 -14.74 -16.22 -5.10
N LEU A 46 -14.21 -17.40 -4.75
CA LEU A 46 -13.58 -17.61 -3.46
C LEU A 46 -12.27 -16.82 -3.34
N PHE A 47 -11.46 -16.76 -4.41
CA PHE A 47 -10.27 -15.90 -4.44
C PHE A 47 -10.62 -14.44 -4.18
N SER A 48 -11.66 -13.91 -4.85
CA SER A 48 -12.10 -12.51 -4.68
C SER A 48 -12.63 -12.23 -3.27
N VAL A 49 -13.45 -13.13 -2.70
CA VAL A 49 -13.95 -12.96 -1.32
C VAL A 49 -12.80 -13.00 -0.33
N LEU A 50 -11.87 -13.95 -0.47
CA LEU A 50 -10.71 -14.06 0.41
C LEU A 50 -9.78 -12.84 0.28
N SER A 51 -9.48 -12.37 -0.93
CA SER A 51 -8.61 -11.20 -1.12
C SER A 51 -9.21 -9.95 -0.47
N ASN A 52 -10.51 -9.73 -0.65
CA ASN A 52 -11.21 -8.61 -0.03
C ASN A 52 -11.21 -8.73 1.49
N ARG A 53 -11.45 -9.94 2.01
CA ARG A 53 -11.47 -10.18 3.46
C ARG A 53 -10.10 -10.00 4.10
N ILE A 54 -9.02 -10.44 3.44
CA ILE A 54 -7.63 -10.18 3.87
C ILE A 54 -7.37 -8.67 3.91
N TYR A 55 -7.75 -7.96 2.86
CA TYR A 55 -7.54 -6.52 2.75
C TYR A 55 -8.27 -5.76 3.86
N VAL A 56 -9.57 -6.03 4.05
CA VAL A 56 -10.39 -5.40 5.10
C VAL A 56 -9.88 -5.78 6.50
N ALA A 57 -9.56 -7.06 6.75
CA ALA A 57 -8.98 -7.48 8.03
C ALA A 57 -7.66 -6.75 8.33
N THR A 58 -6.84 -6.51 7.30
CA THR A 58 -5.61 -5.72 7.44
C THR A 58 -5.92 -4.25 7.77
N ARG A 59 -6.92 -3.65 7.12
CA ARG A 59 -7.33 -2.26 7.44
C ARG A 59 -7.90 -2.12 8.86
N LEU A 60 -8.59 -3.14 9.36
CA LEU A 60 -9.13 -3.22 10.73
C LEU A 60 -8.08 -3.55 11.81
N GLY A 61 -6.82 -3.76 11.46
CA GLY A 61 -5.78 -4.17 12.43
C GLY A 61 -5.88 -5.64 12.87
N LEU A 62 -6.75 -6.45 12.25
CA LEU A 62 -6.92 -7.89 12.51
C LEU A 62 -5.79 -8.71 11.84
N HIS A 63 -4.54 -8.36 12.14
CA HIS A 63 -3.34 -8.86 11.44
C HIS A 63 -3.18 -10.38 11.50
N GLU A 64 -3.52 -11.00 12.63
CA GLU A 64 -3.46 -12.47 12.77
C GLU A 64 -4.51 -13.17 11.90
N GLU A 65 -5.71 -12.61 11.80
CA GLU A 65 -6.72 -13.13 10.89
C GLU A 65 -6.28 -12.97 9.43
N ALA A 66 -5.79 -11.78 9.06
CA ALA A 66 -5.27 -11.51 7.72
C ALA A 66 -4.15 -12.49 7.35
N ARG A 67 -3.21 -12.79 8.27
CA ARG A 67 -2.11 -13.74 8.05
C ARG A 67 -2.63 -15.17 7.84
N ARG A 68 -3.62 -15.62 8.63
CA ARG A 68 -4.27 -16.94 8.42
C ARG A 68 -5.00 -17.02 7.09
N LEU A 69 -5.78 -15.99 6.74
CA LEU A 69 -6.51 -15.92 5.47
C LEU A 69 -5.55 -15.89 4.27
N LEU A 70 -4.44 -15.16 4.37
CA LEU A 70 -3.41 -15.12 3.34
C LEU A 70 -2.73 -16.48 3.13
N LYS A 71 -2.41 -17.20 4.22
CA LYS A 71 -1.90 -18.58 4.11
C LYS A 71 -2.89 -19.47 3.38
N ARG A 72 -4.19 -19.35 3.70
CA ARG A 72 -5.26 -20.08 3.01
C ARG A 72 -5.33 -19.70 1.52
N PHE A 73 -5.29 -18.41 1.20
CA PHE A 73 -5.32 -17.89 -0.17
C PHE A 73 -4.18 -18.46 -1.02
N ARG A 74 -2.96 -18.52 -0.47
CA ARG A 74 -1.78 -19.10 -1.15
C ARG A 74 -1.89 -20.62 -1.37
N LEU A 75 -2.57 -21.34 -0.48
CA LEU A 75 -2.73 -22.80 -0.57
C LEU A 75 -3.98 -23.23 -1.35
N LEU A 76 -4.89 -22.31 -1.63
CA LEU A 76 -6.16 -22.60 -2.31
C LEU A 76 -6.00 -23.31 -3.67
N PRO A 77 -5.03 -22.97 -4.53
CA PRO A 77 -4.82 -23.68 -5.81
C PRO A 77 -4.57 -25.18 -5.63
N LEU A 78 -3.93 -25.61 -4.54
CA LEU A 78 -3.63 -27.03 -4.29
C LEU A 78 -4.88 -27.85 -4.00
N GLN A 79 -5.97 -27.18 -3.62
CA GLN A 79 -7.27 -27.81 -3.37
C GLN A 79 -8.14 -27.84 -4.63
N TRP A 80 -7.66 -27.24 -5.72
CA TRP A 80 -8.43 -27.09 -6.94
C TRP A 80 -8.27 -28.32 -7.86
N ARG A 81 -9.40 -28.92 -8.24
CA ARG A 81 -9.41 -30.17 -9.04
C ARG A 81 -8.72 -30.05 -10.40
N LYS A 82 -8.69 -28.84 -10.99
CA LYS A 82 -8.10 -28.56 -12.30
C LYS A 82 -6.68 -27.97 -12.20
N ALA A 83 -6.02 -28.03 -11.04
CA ALA A 83 -4.64 -27.57 -10.89
C ALA A 83 -3.63 -28.52 -11.59
N PRO A 84 -2.52 -27.99 -12.17
CA PRO A 84 -2.10 -26.59 -12.18
C PRO A 84 -2.87 -25.73 -13.20
N ASP A 85 -3.16 -24.48 -12.81
CA ASP A 85 -3.86 -23.48 -13.64
C ASP A 85 -2.99 -22.21 -13.71
N PRO A 86 -2.41 -21.90 -14.88
CA PRO A 86 -1.50 -20.76 -15.03
C PRO A 86 -2.11 -19.39 -14.70
N ASP A 87 -3.43 -19.21 -14.83
CA ASP A 87 -4.11 -17.96 -14.50
C ASP A 87 -4.35 -17.83 -13.00
N LEU A 88 -4.65 -18.94 -12.33
CA LEU A 88 -4.73 -18.97 -10.87
C LEU A 88 -3.36 -18.77 -10.22
N GLU A 89 -2.29 -19.35 -10.77
CA GLU A 89 -0.92 -19.13 -10.29
C GLU A 89 -0.52 -17.65 -10.40
N LEU A 90 -0.79 -17.03 -11.55
CA LEU A 90 -0.56 -15.60 -11.79
C LEU A 90 -1.32 -14.75 -10.76
N LYS A 91 -2.60 -15.06 -10.52
CA LYS A 91 -3.43 -14.37 -9.53
C LYS A 91 -2.90 -14.53 -8.11
N VAL A 92 -2.52 -15.75 -7.74
CA VAL A 92 -1.97 -16.06 -6.41
C VAL A 92 -0.68 -15.29 -6.18
N PHE A 93 0.20 -15.27 -7.18
CA PHE A 93 1.43 -14.47 -7.12
C PHE A 93 1.12 -12.98 -6.95
N ALA A 94 0.36 -12.38 -7.87
CA ALA A 94 0.16 -10.94 -7.87
C ALA A 94 -0.66 -10.45 -6.67
N THR A 95 -1.86 -10.99 -6.48
CA THR A 95 -2.76 -10.58 -5.40
C THR A 95 -2.20 -11.01 -4.05
N GLY A 96 -1.66 -12.22 -3.93
CA GLY A 96 -1.07 -12.70 -2.68
C GLY A 96 0.14 -11.87 -2.25
N SER A 97 1.05 -11.56 -3.17
CA SER A 97 2.21 -10.71 -2.85
C SER A 97 1.80 -9.29 -2.46
N SER A 98 0.83 -8.71 -3.18
CA SER A 98 0.36 -7.35 -2.87
C SER A 98 -0.31 -7.26 -1.49
N LEU A 99 -1.18 -8.23 -1.16
CA LEU A 99 -1.83 -8.30 0.15
C LEU A 99 -0.83 -8.54 1.29
N GLU A 100 0.16 -9.39 1.05
CA GLU A 100 1.18 -9.69 2.07
C GLU A 100 2.09 -8.49 2.34
N MET A 101 2.54 -7.79 1.30
CA MET A 101 3.33 -6.57 1.46
C MET A 101 2.52 -5.48 2.17
N ALA A 102 1.24 -5.30 1.82
CA ALA A 102 0.35 -4.37 2.50
C ALA A 102 0.17 -4.72 3.99
N LEU A 103 0.05 -6.02 4.33
CA LEU A 103 -0.03 -6.47 5.71
C LEU A 103 1.23 -6.12 6.52
N TYR A 104 2.42 -6.37 5.98
CA TYR A 104 3.67 -6.01 6.65
C TYR A 104 3.84 -4.51 6.80
N ALA A 105 3.53 -3.75 5.75
CA ALA A 105 3.62 -2.30 5.76
C ALA A 105 2.67 -1.68 6.80
N ARG A 106 1.39 -2.07 6.80
CA ARG A 106 0.39 -1.54 7.74
C ARG A 106 0.62 -1.97 9.19
N SER A 107 1.21 -3.14 9.40
CA SER A 107 1.56 -3.59 10.75
C SER A 107 2.90 -3.06 11.25
N GLY A 108 3.60 -2.21 10.48
CA GLY A 108 4.92 -1.67 10.84
C GLY A 108 6.01 -2.74 10.96
N ARG A 109 5.80 -3.91 10.34
CA ARG A 109 6.72 -5.07 10.31
C ARG A 109 7.54 -5.05 9.01
N PHE A 110 8.16 -3.91 8.73
CA PHE A 110 8.85 -3.65 7.47
C PHE A 110 10.00 -4.65 7.20
N GLU A 111 10.81 -4.97 8.21
CA GLU A 111 11.91 -5.92 8.11
C GLU A 111 11.47 -7.33 7.69
N GLU A 112 10.28 -7.76 8.13
CA GLU A 112 9.74 -9.04 7.69
C GLU A 112 9.20 -8.97 6.27
N GLY A 113 8.66 -7.81 5.87
CA GLY A 113 8.19 -7.57 4.51
C GLY A 113 9.30 -7.56 3.47
N VAL A 114 10.48 -6.98 3.78
CA VAL A 114 11.58 -6.92 2.82
C VAL A 114 12.17 -8.29 2.49
N VAL A 115 11.96 -9.32 3.34
CA VAL A 115 12.34 -10.71 3.04
C VAL A 115 11.62 -11.24 1.78
N LEU A 116 10.44 -10.70 1.45
CA LEU A 116 9.69 -11.07 0.24
C LEU A 116 10.38 -10.64 -1.06
N GLU A 117 11.37 -9.74 -1.00
CA GLU A 117 12.05 -9.17 -2.18
C GLU A 117 12.52 -10.25 -3.16
N LYS A 118 13.19 -11.30 -2.66
CA LYS A 118 13.71 -12.38 -3.52
C LYS A 118 12.59 -13.15 -4.23
N ALA A 119 11.49 -13.43 -3.54
CA ALA A 119 10.35 -14.12 -4.11
C ALA A 119 9.60 -13.22 -5.11
N LEU A 120 9.49 -11.92 -4.81
CA LEU A 120 8.88 -10.94 -5.68
C LEU A 120 9.66 -10.78 -6.99
N VAL A 121 10.99 -10.70 -6.94
CA VAL A 121 11.85 -10.62 -8.13
C VAL A 121 11.63 -11.84 -9.02
N LYS A 122 11.73 -13.06 -8.47
CA LYS A 122 11.49 -14.30 -9.22
C LYS A 122 10.10 -14.35 -9.85
N GLY A 123 9.07 -13.95 -9.11
CA GLY A 123 7.72 -13.93 -9.65
C GLY A 123 7.52 -12.85 -10.72
N LEU A 124 8.15 -11.69 -10.61
CA LEU A 124 8.13 -10.68 -11.68
C LEU A 124 8.89 -11.15 -12.94
N GLU A 125 9.97 -11.92 -12.79
CA GLU A 125 10.67 -12.55 -13.92
C GLU A 125 9.80 -13.63 -14.58
N GLN A 126 9.11 -14.45 -13.79
CA GLN A 126 8.27 -15.54 -14.29
C GLN A 126 6.96 -15.07 -14.91
N TYR A 127 6.32 -14.07 -14.31
CA TYR A 127 4.95 -13.67 -14.62
C TYR A 127 4.83 -12.28 -15.22
N GLY A 128 5.92 -11.50 -15.28
CA GLY A 128 5.91 -10.08 -15.65
C GLY A 128 5.19 -9.81 -16.96
N GLU A 129 5.50 -10.52 -18.03
CA GLU A 129 4.86 -10.30 -19.35
C GLU A 129 3.34 -10.53 -19.36
N ARG A 130 2.83 -11.34 -18.43
CA ARG A 130 1.39 -11.60 -18.26
C ARG A 130 0.71 -10.65 -17.28
N LEU A 131 1.47 -9.83 -16.56
CA LEU A 131 0.94 -8.82 -15.65
C LEU A 131 0.74 -7.49 -16.38
N SER A 132 -0.41 -6.87 -16.13
CA SER A 132 -0.62 -5.49 -16.59
C SER A 132 0.46 -4.56 -16.01
N PRO A 133 0.91 -3.55 -16.78
CA PRO A 133 1.90 -2.58 -16.29
C PRO A 133 1.48 -1.94 -14.96
N LEU A 134 0.19 -1.61 -14.81
CA LEU A 134 -0.36 -1.04 -13.57
C LEU A 134 -0.09 -1.94 -12.35
N ARG A 135 -0.26 -3.26 -12.51
CA ARG A 135 -0.06 -4.23 -11.43
C ARG A 135 1.41 -4.43 -11.11
N GLN A 136 2.28 -4.44 -12.13
CA GLN A 136 3.73 -4.47 -11.92
C GLN A 136 4.20 -3.21 -11.18
N SER A 137 3.70 -2.03 -11.57
CA SER A 137 4.01 -0.75 -10.93
C SER A 137 3.59 -0.76 -9.45
N GLY A 138 2.37 -1.23 -9.15
CA GLY A 138 1.90 -1.37 -7.76
C GLY A 138 2.79 -2.29 -6.92
N LEU A 139 3.21 -3.43 -7.46
CA LEU A 139 4.14 -4.34 -6.76
C LEU A 139 5.52 -3.70 -6.52
N CYS A 140 6.04 -2.95 -7.51
CA CYS A 140 7.31 -2.23 -7.36
C CYS A 140 7.21 -1.13 -6.30
N TYR A 141 6.12 -0.36 -6.31
CA TYR A 141 5.84 0.67 -5.30
C TYR A 141 5.79 0.08 -3.89
N GLN A 142 5.01 -0.99 -3.69
CA GLN A 142 4.87 -1.62 -2.37
C GLN A 142 6.20 -2.13 -1.82
N MET A 143 7.06 -2.72 -2.67
CA MET A 143 8.40 -3.13 -2.26
C MET A 143 9.31 -1.92 -1.99
N ALA A 144 9.22 -0.85 -2.79
CA ALA A 144 9.94 0.40 -2.50
C ALA A 144 9.56 0.96 -1.13
N TYR A 145 8.26 0.98 -0.81
CA TYR A 145 7.76 1.45 0.47
C TYR A 145 8.17 0.54 1.64
N LEU A 146 8.19 -0.79 1.46
CA LEU A 146 8.71 -1.70 2.47
C LEU A 146 10.19 -1.45 2.79
N GLN A 147 11.01 -1.27 1.75
CA GLN A 147 12.44 -0.97 1.91
C GLN A 147 12.64 0.41 2.57
N PHE A 148 11.84 1.41 2.18
CA PHE A 148 11.84 2.74 2.79
C PHE A 148 11.51 2.65 4.29
N GLY A 149 10.46 1.91 4.64
CA GLY A 149 10.03 1.77 6.03
C GLY A 149 10.99 0.97 6.91
N ALA A 150 11.80 0.09 6.30
CA ALA A 150 12.92 -0.60 6.96
C ALA A 150 14.19 0.28 7.06
N GLY A 151 14.21 1.47 6.45
CA GLY A 151 15.41 2.32 6.40
C GLY A 151 16.45 1.90 5.34
N HIS A 152 16.13 0.94 4.48
CA HIS A 152 17.00 0.49 3.38
C HIS A 152 16.87 1.42 2.16
N LEU A 153 17.30 2.68 2.31
CA LEU A 153 17.06 3.75 1.34
C LEU A 153 17.61 3.46 -0.07
N ASP A 154 18.79 2.86 -0.21
CA ASP A 154 19.35 2.49 -1.52
C ASP A 154 18.48 1.46 -2.26
N ARG A 155 17.94 0.49 -1.53
CA ARG A 155 17.04 -0.51 -2.11
C ARG A 155 15.68 0.10 -2.42
N ALA A 156 15.17 0.97 -1.55
CA ALA A 156 13.94 1.73 -1.80
C ALA A 156 14.07 2.55 -3.09
N LEU A 157 15.19 3.24 -3.28
CA LEU A 157 15.50 4.02 -4.48
C LEU A 157 15.54 3.12 -5.73
N LYS A 158 16.17 1.95 -5.65
CA LYS A 158 16.21 0.99 -6.76
C LYS A 158 14.80 0.55 -7.19
N TRP A 159 13.92 0.22 -6.24
CA TRP A 159 12.54 -0.17 -6.54
C TRP A 159 11.70 1.00 -7.04
N SER A 160 11.89 2.19 -6.48
CA SER A 160 11.26 3.43 -6.95
C SER A 160 11.65 3.75 -8.40
N HIS A 161 12.92 3.64 -8.76
CA HIS A 161 13.37 3.78 -10.15
C HIS A 161 12.79 2.70 -11.07
N ARG A 162 12.71 1.44 -10.62
CA ARG A 162 12.08 0.36 -11.40
C ARG A 162 10.60 0.67 -11.68
N GLN A 163 9.89 1.17 -10.68
CA GLN A 163 8.49 1.58 -10.81
C GLN A 163 8.34 2.74 -11.80
N LEU A 164 9.06 3.85 -11.57
CA LEU A 164 8.88 5.09 -12.33
C LEU A 164 9.32 4.97 -13.80
N ASN A 165 10.23 4.05 -14.12
CA ASN A 165 10.68 3.77 -15.48
C ASN A 165 9.85 2.69 -16.20
N LEU A 166 8.81 2.13 -15.55
CA LEU A 166 7.97 1.12 -16.17
C LEU A 166 7.10 1.74 -17.27
N LYS A 167 7.16 1.17 -18.48
CA LYS A 167 6.36 1.64 -19.63
C LYS A 167 4.94 1.10 -19.58
N GLY A 168 4.01 1.83 -20.18
CA GLY A 168 2.62 1.38 -20.39
C GLY A 168 1.70 1.54 -19.18
N VAL A 169 2.15 2.27 -18.15
CA VAL A 169 1.27 2.81 -17.11
C VAL A 169 0.95 4.25 -17.50
N ASP A 170 -0.31 4.64 -17.36
CA ASP A 170 -0.70 6.03 -17.50
C ASP A 170 0.07 6.87 -16.48
N GLU A 171 0.75 7.93 -16.93
CA GLU A 171 1.47 8.86 -16.07
C GLU A 171 0.53 9.59 -15.10
N GLY A 172 -0.76 9.63 -15.44
CA GLY A 172 -1.89 10.12 -14.65
C GLY A 172 -2.36 9.17 -13.54
N ALA A 173 -1.91 7.92 -13.55
CA ALA A 173 -2.37 6.93 -12.58
C ALA A 173 -1.89 7.26 -11.16
N GLU A 174 -2.78 7.09 -10.19
CA GLU A 174 -2.52 7.34 -8.77
C GLU A 174 -1.25 6.63 -8.25
N VAL A 175 -0.99 5.40 -8.71
CA VAL A 175 0.23 4.66 -8.34
C VAL A 175 1.51 5.39 -8.73
N HIS A 176 1.53 6.11 -9.86
CA HIS A 176 2.67 6.90 -10.28
C HIS A 176 2.83 8.16 -9.42
N ASP A 177 1.73 8.78 -9.01
CA ASP A 177 1.78 9.92 -8.11
C ASP A 177 2.33 9.50 -6.74
N PHE A 178 1.87 8.37 -6.19
CA PHE A 178 2.49 7.79 -4.99
C PHE A 178 3.97 7.46 -5.17
N GLY A 179 4.36 6.91 -6.33
CA GLY A 179 5.76 6.61 -6.66
C GLY A 179 6.64 7.85 -6.69
N ARG A 180 6.17 8.94 -7.31
CA ARG A 180 6.88 10.23 -7.38
C ARG A 180 7.05 10.84 -5.99
N LEU A 181 5.99 10.86 -5.19
CA LEU A 181 6.02 11.43 -3.84
C LEU A 181 6.93 10.62 -2.90
N LEU A 182 6.88 9.28 -2.98
CA LEU A 182 7.81 8.42 -2.25
C LEU A 182 9.26 8.63 -2.71
N ASN A 183 9.50 8.81 -4.03
CA ASN A 183 10.84 9.08 -4.56
C ASN A 183 11.42 10.39 -3.99
N LEU A 184 10.61 11.45 -3.88
CA LEU A 184 11.02 12.70 -3.24
C LEU A 184 11.40 12.48 -1.78
N LEU A 185 10.62 11.71 -1.02
CA LEU A 185 10.94 11.37 0.37
C LEU A 185 12.23 10.54 0.48
N ILE A 186 12.42 9.54 -0.39
CA ILE A 186 13.67 8.75 -0.42
C ILE A 186 14.89 9.67 -0.65
N HIS A 187 14.80 10.62 -1.58
CA HIS A 187 15.89 11.55 -1.86
C HIS A 187 16.13 12.57 -0.74
N LEU A 188 15.08 12.97 -0.02
CA LEU A 188 15.21 13.77 1.19
C LEU A 188 15.99 13.00 2.26
N GLU A 189 15.63 11.74 2.51
CA GLU A 189 16.31 10.88 3.51
C GLU A 189 17.77 10.59 3.18
N LEU A 190 18.11 10.52 1.88
CA LEU A 190 19.48 10.34 1.41
C LEU A 190 20.31 11.64 1.42
N ASP A 191 19.71 12.79 1.77
CA ASP A 191 20.30 14.14 1.65
C ASP A 191 20.81 14.45 0.23
N ASN A 192 20.15 13.93 -0.80
CA ASN A 192 20.49 14.16 -2.21
C ASN A 192 19.96 15.53 -2.70
N ARG A 193 20.42 16.63 -2.08
CA ARG A 193 19.84 17.98 -2.25
C ARG A 193 19.77 18.47 -3.70
N ASP A 194 20.83 18.28 -4.47
CA ASP A 194 20.88 18.74 -5.87
C ASP A 194 19.83 18.01 -6.73
N LEU A 195 19.77 16.69 -6.60
CA LEU A 195 18.81 15.86 -7.32
C LEU A 195 17.38 16.11 -6.84
N LEU A 196 17.18 16.27 -5.53
CA LEU A 196 15.88 16.59 -4.95
C LEU A 196 15.35 17.92 -5.48
N THR A 197 16.21 18.94 -5.66
CA THR A 197 15.83 20.23 -6.28
C THR A 197 15.26 20.02 -7.68
N TYR A 198 15.91 19.19 -8.48
CA TYR A 198 15.48 18.89 -9.83
C TYR A 198 14.15 18.12 -9.83
N LEU A 199 14.05 17.06 -9.02
CA LEU A 199 12.86 16.22 -8.93
C LEU A 199 11.63 16.99 -8.43
N LEU A 200 11.83 17.91 -7.48
CA LEU A 200 10.76 18.75 -6.94
C LEU A 200 10.17 19.67 -8.02
N ARG A 201 11.03 20.32 -8.82
CA ARG A 201 10.60 21.13 -9.97
C ARG A 201 9.86 20.29 -11.01
N ASN A 202 10.32 19.05 -11.25
CA ASN A 202 9.67 18.13 -12.18
C ASN A 202 8.27 17.75 -11.69
N ALA A 203 8.13 17.35 -10.43
CA ALA A 203 6.85 17.00 -9.82
C ALA A 203 5.86 18.17 -9.85
N GLU A 204 6.30 19.39 -9.50
CA GLU A 204 5.46 20.58 -9.58
C GLU A 204 4.98 20.88 -11.00
N ARG A 205 5.85 20.71 -11.99
CA ARG A 205 5.49 20.91 -13.40
C ARG A 205 4.43 19.90 -13.83
N HIS A 206 4.65 18.63 -13.50
CA HIS A 206 3.71 17.52 -13.78
C HIS A 206 2.30 17.79 -13.22
N TYR A 207 2.18 18.15 -11.95
CA TYR A 207 0.87 18.43 -11.34
C TYR A 207 0.19 19.68 -11.90
N ARG A 208 0.99 20.71 -12.25
CA ARG A 208 0.48 21.93 -12.88
C ARG A 208 -0.04 21.67 -14.29
N GLU A 209 0.70 20.91 -15.10
CA GLU A 209 0.31 20.55 -16.47
C GLU A 209 -0.97 19.72 -16.50
N ARG A 210 -1.19 18.86 -15.50
CA ARG A 210 -2.42 18.07 -15.33
C ARG A 210 -3.60 18.87 -14.77
N ASN A 211 -3.37 20.08 -14.26
CA ASN A 211 -4.34 20.85 -13.47
C ASN A 211 -4.99 20.04 -12.33
N ASP A 212 -4.19 19.16 -11.73
CA ASP A 212 -4.61 18.22 -10.69
C ASP A 212 -3.44 17.98 -9.75
N THR A 213 -3.48 18.62 -8.57
CA THR A 213 -2.46 18.46 -7.53
C THR A 213 -3.09 17.71 -6.36
N PRO A 214 -2.68 16.47 -6.08
CA PRO A 214 -3.15 15.73 -4.91
C PRO A 214 -2.94 16.53 -3.63
N ARG A 215 -3.90 16.51 -2.69
CA ARG A 215 -3.79 17.31 -1.45
C ARG A 215 -2.54 16.97 -0.64
N PHE A 216 -2.15 15.70 -0.62
CA PHE A 216 -0.90 15.29 -0.01
C PHE A 216 0.33 15.88 -0.71
N ALA A 217 0.36 15.92 -2.05
CA ALA A 217 1.44 16.60 -2.79
C ALA A 217 1.48 18.10 -2.49
N ALA A 218 0.30 18.74 -2.35
CA ALA A 218 0.19 20.15 -1.97
C ALA A 218 0.71 20.45 -0.56
N ALA A 219 0.73 19.47 0.35
CA ALA A 219 1.38 19.57 1.65
C ALA A 219 2.88 19.24 1.59
N LEU A 220 3.26 18.19 0.86
CA LEU A 220 4.64 17.69 0.81
C LEU A 220 5.59 18.63 0.07
N ILE A 221 5.17 19.18 -1.08
CA ILE A 221 6.04 20.02 -1.91
C ILE A 221 6.53 21.28 -1.16
N PRO A 222 5.65 22.08 -0.52
CA PRO A 222 6.11 23.22 0.29
C PRO A 222 7.04 22.81 1.42
N PHE A 223 6.73 21.72 2.13
CA PHE A 223 7.60 21.18 3.18
C PHE A 223 9.01 20.86 2.68
N LEU A 224 9.13 20.19 1.52
CA LEU A 224 10.43 19.87 0.92
C LEU A 224 11.21 21.14 0.58
N ARG A 225 10.55 22.17 0.02
CA ARG A 225 11.21 23.45 -0.28
C ARG A 225 11.75 24.12 0.97
N GLU A 226 10.97 24.18 2.04
CA GLU A 226 11.40 24.82 3.28
C GLU A 226 12.52 24.03 3.96
N THR A 227 12.43 22.70 3.96
CA THR A 227 13.48 21.83 4.50
C THR A 227 14.80 22.00 3.76
N MET A 228 14.76 22.19 2.43
CA MET A 228 15.97 22.41 1.64
C MET A 228 16.62 23.78 1.87
N LYS A 229 15.82 24.80 2.23
CA LYS A 229 16.32 26.15 2.57
C LYS A 229 16.85 26.24 3.99
N ALA A 230 16.32 25.42 4.90
CA ALA A 230 16.70 25.40 6.30
C ALA A 230 18.20 25.14 6.48
N ARG A 231 18.83 26.01 7.27
CA ARG A 231 20.25 26.01 7.62
C ARG A 231 20.50 25.65 9.08
N THR A 232 19.46 25.73 9.92
CA THR A 232 19.53 25.38 11.33
C THR A 232 18.60 24.22 11.67
N ALA A 233 18.90 23.51 12.77
CA ALA A 233 18.03 22.45 13.29
C ALA A 233 16.65 23.00 13.70
N GLU A 234 16.58 24.26 14.16
CA GLU A 234 15.32 24.93 14.54
C GLU A 234 14.42 25.20 13.33
N GLU A 235 14.99 25.64 12.21
CA GLU A 235 14.27 25.83 10.95
C GLU A 235 13.74 24.49 10.40
N GLN A 236 14.57 23.44 10.45
CA GLN A 236 14.15 22.08 10.05
C GLN A 236 13.00 21.56 10.94
N HIS A 237 13.12 21.74 12.25
CA HIS A 237 12.08 21.34 13.20
C HIS A 237 10.77 22.11 12.95
N THR A 238 10.86 23.41 12.67
CA THR A 238 9.70 24.25 12.32
C THR A 238 9.02 23.77 11.04
N ALA A 239 9.78 23.42 10.00
CA ALA A 239 9.24 22.87 8.76
C ALA A 239 8.51 21.52 8.98
N LEU A 240 9.07 20.64 9.82
CA LEU A 240 8.44 19.38 10.19
C LEU A 240 7.11 19.58 10.95
N LEU A 241 7.07 20.51 11.90
CA LEU A 241 5.83 20.85 12.63
C LEU A 241 4.75 21.38 11.68
N ALA A 242 5.10 22.33 10.81
CA ALA A 242 4.16 22.88 9.83
C ALA A 242 3.64 21.80 8.87
N PHE A 243 4.51 20.87 8.44
CA PHE A 243 4.09 19.74 7.61
C PHE A 243 3.12 18.81 8.35
N ARG A 244 3.43 18.47 9.60
CA ARG A 244 2.54 17.66 10.45
C ARG A 244 1.17 18.30 10.61
N GLU A 245 1.10 19.59 10.88
CA GLU A 245 -0.16 20.34 10.98
C GLU A 245 -0.94 20.32 9.66
N ALA A 246 -0.26 20.42 8.51
CA ALA A 246 -0.89 20.34 7.20
C ALA A 246 -1.45 18.93 6.88
N LEU A 247 -0.90 17.87 7.49
CA LEU A 247 -1.37 16.49 7.32
C LEU A 247 -2.58 16.15 8.18
N GLU A 248 -2.73 16.77 9.35
CA GLU A 248 -3.83 16.51 10.29
C GLU A 248 -5.23 16.57 9.64
N PRO A 249 -5.62 17.61 8.88
CA PRO A 249 -6.93 17.66 8.23
C PRO A 249 -7.09 16.64 7.08
N LEU A 250 -5.99 16.07 6.56
CA LEU A 250 -6.06 15.03 5.54
C LEU A 250 -6.37 13.66 6.15
N ARG A 251 -6.00 13.42 7.41
CA ARG A 251 -6.20 12.12 8.08
C ARG A 251 -7.68 11.72 8.15
N ASP A 252 -8.52 12.69 8.43
CA ASP A 252 -9.94 12.48 8.67
C ASP A 252 -10.78 12.71 7.40
N ASP A 253 -10.15 13.08 6.28
CA ASP A 253 -10.81 13.18 4.97
C ASP A 253 -10.89 11.80 4.29
N PRO A 254 -12.11 11.26 4.06
CA PRO A 254 -12.30 9.98 3.36
C PRO A 254 -11.63 9.95 1.97
N LEU A 255 -11.57 11.09 1.27
CA LEU A 255 -10.96 11.17 -0.06
C LEU A 255 -9.43 11.06 -0.04
N GLN A 256 -8.80 11.23 1.12
CA GLN A 256 -7.35 11.13 1.29
C GLN A 256 -6.91 9.83 1.94
N ARG A 257 -7.85 8.94 2.26
CA ARG A 257 -7.59 7.69 2.99
C ARG A 257 -6.52 6.83 2.32
N ALA A 258 -6.51 6.77 0.98
CA ALA A 258 -5.51 6.02 0.21
C ALA A 258 -4.07 6.42 0.56
N VAL A 259 -3.81 7.70 0.84
CA VAL A 259 -2.47 8.19 1.23
C VAL A 259 -2.02 7.56 2.54
N PHE A 260 -2.90 7.55 3.54
CA PHE A 260 -2.62 6.98 4.85
C PHE A 260 -2.57 5.45 4.81
N ASP A 261 -3.29 4.83 3.89
CA ASP A 261 -3.27 3.38 3.69
C ASP A 261 -1.97 2.89 3.01
N HIS A 262 -1.31 3.74 2.22
CA HIS A 262 -0.15 3.37 1.40
C HIS A 262 1.21 3.93 1.89
N LEU A 263 1.25 5.03 2.65
CA LEU A 263 2.49 5.70 3.05
C LEU A 263 2.59 6.07 4.55
N ASP A 264 1.46 6.22 5.24
CA ASP A 264 1.37 6.80 6.61
C ASP A 264 2.32 8.01 6.85
N PRO A 265 2.09 9.15 6.15
CA PRO A 265 2.99 10.30 6.21
C PRO A 265 3.04 10.95 7.60
N LEU A 266 1.97 10.78 8.40
CA LEU A 266 1.93 11.26 9.76
C LEU A 266 2.90 10.46 10.66
N ALA A 267 3.03 9.15 10.49
CA ALA A 267 4.00 8.36 11.26
C ALA A 267 5.43 8.70 10.84
N TRP A 268 5.63 9.00 9.55
CA TRP A 268 6.93 9.41 9.04
C TRP A 268 7.36 10.75 9.64
N VAL A 269 6.52 11.79 9.62
CA VAL A 269 6.88 13.09 10.20
C VAL A 269 7.09 13.02 11.72
N ASP A 270 6.25 12.26 12.43
CA ASP A 270 6.41 12.03 13.87
C ASP A 270 7.74 11.33 14.19
N SER A 271 8.22 10.44 13.31
CA SER A 271 9.52 9.77 13.48
C SER A 271 10.67 10.78 13.48
N LYS A 272 10.56 11.82 12.65
CA LYS A 272 11.57 12.89 12.56
C LYS A 272 11.52 13.84 13.75
N LEU A 273 10.32 14.17 14.21
CA LEU A 273 10.12 15.06 15.36
C LEU A 273 10.54 14.40 16.68
N THR A 274 10.31 13.10 16.83
CA THR A 274 10.56 12.38 18.09
C THR A 274 11.90 11.63 18.14
N GLY A 275 12.56 11.45 16.99
CA GLY A 275 13.76 10.62 16.88
C GLY A 275 13.51 9.11 17.02
N ARG A 276 12.24 8.69 17.08
CA ARG A 276 11.84 7.28 17.15
C ARG A 276 11.82 6.67 15.75
N SER A 277 11.92 5.35 15.65
CA SER A 277 11.89 4.70 14.33
C SER A 277 10.50 4.79 13.68
N PHE A 278 10.46 5.00 12.36
CA PHE A 278 9.19 5.02 11.62
C PHE A 278 8.40 3.72 11.81
N ALA A 279 9.08 2.57 11.75
CA ALA A 279 8.49 1.26 11.96
C ALA A 279 7.77 1.12 13.32
N GLU A 280 8.35 1.69 14.38
CA GLU A 280 7.75 1.71 15.71
C GLU A 280 6.48 2.53 15.77
N LEU A 281 6.48 3.73 15.20
CA LEU A 281 5.30 4.60 15.19
C LEU A 281 4.15 4.00 14.36
N VAL A 282 4.46 3.35 13.23
CA VAL A 282 3.46 2.61 12.46
C VAL A 282 2.87 1.46 13.29
N ARG A 283 3.70 0.71 14.03
CA ARG A 283 3.22 -0.36 14.93
C ARG A 283 2.28 0.17 16.02
N GLU A 284 2.61 1.30 16.63
CA GLU A 284 1.78 1.91 17.67
C GLU A 284 0.43 2.35 17.12
N ARG A 285 0.43 3.00 15.95
CA ARG A 285 -0.80 3.44 15.29
C ARG A 285 -1.68 2.27 14.88
N ALA A 286 -1.07 1.22 14.33
CA ALA A 286 -1.76 -0.04 14.05
C ALA A 286 -2.38 -0.66 15.31
N ALA A 287 -1.71 -0.58 16.46
CA ALA A 287 -2.23 -1.10 17.72
C ALA A 287 -3.34 -0.22 18.32
N SER A 288 -3.35 1.09 18.01
CA SER A 288 -4.38 2.04 18.46
C SER A 288 -5.65 2.04 17.61
N LEU A 289 -5.66 1.35 16.46
CA LEU A 289 -6.88 1.20 15.67
C LEU A 289 -7.95 0.52 16.55
N PRO A 290 -9.20 1.02 16.54
CA PRO A 290 -10.28 0.38 17.27
C PRO A 290 -10.38 -1.06 16.78
N ARG A 291 -10.11 -2.03 17.66
CA ARG A 291 -10.38 -3.42 17.34
C ARG A 291 -11.88 -3.52 17.11
N ALA A 292 -12.29 -3.83 15.89
CA ALA A 292 -13.69 -4.12 15.60
C ALA A 292 -14.18 -5.15 16.61
N ALA A 293 -15.19 -4.77 17.41
CA ALA A 293 -15.85 -5.64 18.36
C ALA A 293 -16.72 -6.67 17.64
#